data_AF-A0A957CNK8-F1
#
_entry.id   AF-A0A957CNK8-F1
#
_cell.length_a   1.000
_cell.length_b   1.000
_cell.length_c   1.000
_cell.angle_alpha   90.00
_cell.angle_beta   90.00
_cell.angle_gamma   90.00
#
_symmetry.space_group_name_H-M   'P 1'
#
loop_
_entity.id
_entity.type
_entity.pdbx_description
1 polymer ?
#
loop_
_entity_poly.entity_id
_entity_poly.type
_entity_poly.pdbx_seq_one_letter_code
_entity_poly.pdbx_strand_id
1 'polypeptide(L)'
;IYASFFHGPAYQVIERGGMKANSAVCLMPNNLPPNTEPADAASLMAPRLIELCFQAAALWTQEVKTAMGFPLGIGSVTAYRQPTEAAGSRLYALLQTADDGETFDAQVVDEAGNVFVDLKGYRTISRPM
;
A
#
# COMPACT_ATOMS: atom_id res chain seq x y z
N ILE A 1 4.89 9.74 -9.48
CA ILE A 1 3.82 9.33 -8.54
C ILE A 1 3.38 10.55 -7.72
N TYR A 2 4.14 11.02 -6.73
CA TYR A 2 3.69 12.06 -5.78
C TYR A 2 3.56 13.51 -6.30
N ALA A 3 3.87 13.77 -7.57
CA ALA A 3 3.58 15.07 -8.19
C ALA A 3 2.07 15.32 -8.35
N SER A 4 1.28 14.25 -8.53
CA SER A 4 -0.19 14.30 -8.68
C SER A 4 -0.93 13.43 -7.65
N PHE A 5 -0.22 12.62 -6.86
CA PHE A 5 -0.80 11.69 -5.89
C PHE A 5 -0.53 12.16 -4.45
N PHE A 6 -1.31 13.12 -3.95
CA PHE A 6 -0.99 13.92 -2.77
C PHE A 6 -0.84 13.11 -1.46
N HIS A 7 0.40 13.00 -0.96
CA HIS A 7 0.73 12.46 0.36
C HIS A 7 1.94 13.20 0.94
N GLY A 8 1.94 13.43 2.26
CA GLY A 8 3.07 14.04 2.96
C GLY A 8 4.33 13.17 2.90
N PRO A 9 5.55 13.74 3.04
CA PRO A 9 6.81 13.04 2.79
C PRO A 9 6.98 11.68 3.51
N ALA A 10 6.48 11.56 4.75
CA ALA A 10 6.56 10.30 5.52
C ALA A 10 5.65 9.19 4.98
N TYR A 11 4.64 9.55 4.18
CA TYR A 11 3.64 8.66 3.59
C TYR A 11 3.77 8.58 2.07
N GLN A 12 4.91 8.99 1.50
CA GLN A 12 5.23 8.75 0.09
C GLN A 12 5.73 7.32 -0.12
N VAL A 13 4.92 6.34 0.27
CA VAL A 13 5.28 4.92 0.41
C VAL A 13 5.50 4.15 -0.90
N ILE A 14 5.30 4.73 -2.09
CA ILE A 14 5.49 4.07 -3.39
C ILE A 14 6.62 4.74 -4.16
N GLU A 15 7.76 4.05 -4.27
CA GLU A 15 8.87 4.48 -5.13
C GLU A 15 8.55 4.25 -6.61
N ARG A 16 8.02 3.07 -6.94
CA ARG A 16 7.67 2.63 -8.30
C ARG A 16 6.46 1.72 -8.26
N GLY A 17 5.61 1.79 -9.29
CA GLY A 17 4.44 0.92 -9.44
C GLY A 17 4.33 0.38 -10.86
N GLY A 18 3.79 -0.84 -10.99
CA GLY A 18 3.39 -1.43 -12.26
C GLY A 18 2.00 -2.03 -12.16
N MET A 19 1.13 -1.73 -13.14
CA MET A 19 -0.28 -2.09 -13.11
C MET A 19 -0.64 -2.98 -14.29
N LYS A 20 -1.61 -3.87 -14.05
CA LYS A 20 -2.35 -4.63 -15.05
C LYS A 20 -3.85 -4.49 -14.76
N ALA A 21 -4.67 -5.01 -15.67
CA ALA A 21 -6.13 -4.92 -15.57
C ALA A 21 -6.73 -5.42 -14.25
N ASN A 22 -6.05 -6.32 -13.51
CA ASN A 22 -6.60 -6.91 -12.27
C ASN A 22 -5.56 -7.00 -11.14
N SER A 23 -4.42 -6.35 -11.28
CA SER A 23 -3.33 -6.41 -10.29
C SER A 23 -2.40 -5.21 -10.36
N ALA A 24 -1.68 -4.99 -9.26
CA ALA A 24 -0.57 -4.04 -9.21
C ALA A 24 0.58 -4.60 -8.37
N VAL A 25 1.79 -4.12 -8.66
CA VAL A 25 2.96 -4.28 -7.80
C VAL A 25 3.53 -2.91 -7.51
N CYS A 26 3.72 -2.58 -6.22
CA CYS A 26 4.28 -1.30 -5.79
C CYS A 26 5.49 -1.52 -4.88
N LEU A 27 6.62 -0.90 -5.22
CA LEU A 27 7.86 -0.96 -4.46
C LEU A 27 7.89 0.15 -3.40
N MET A 28 8.16 -0.22 -2.15
CA MET A 28 8.31 0.74 -1.04
C MET A 28 9.71 1.39 -1.03
N PRO A 29 9.85 2.70 -0.78
CA PRO A 29 11.16 3.34 -0.57
C PRO A 29 11.82 2.87 0.73
N ASN A 30 13.16 2.82 0.74
CA ASN A 30 13.92 2.38 1.90
C ASN A 30 14.25 3.50 2.92
N ASN A 31 13.97 4.76 2.59
CA ASN A 31 14.45 5.93 3.34
C ASN A 31 13.35 6.98 3.59
N LEU A 32 12.19 6.54 4.05
CA LEU A 32 11.10 7.45 4.43
C LEU A 32 11.43 8.17 5.74
N PRO A 33 11.11 9.47 5.87
CA PRO A 33 11.28 10.20 7.13
C PRO A 33 10.38 9.62 8.23
N PRO A 34 10.61 9.96 9.51
CA PRO A 34 9.77 9.52 10.63
C PRO A 34 8.29 9.81 10.39
N ASN A 35 7.42 8.88 10.78
CA ASN A 35 5.96 9.01 10.65
C ASN A 35 5.27 9.45 11.96
N THR A 36 6.02 9.59 13.05
CA THR A 36 5.56 10.04 14.37
C THR A 36 6.65 10.85 15.07
N GLU A 37 6.26 11.56 16.14
CA GLU A 37 7.17 12.17 17.11
C GLU A 37 6.79 11.65 18.51
N PRO A 38 7.66 10.90 19.22
CA PRO A 38 9.02 10.52 18.83
C PRO A 38 9.07 9.53 17.66
N ALA A 39 10.20 9.51 16.95
CA ALA A 39 10.39 8.75 15.71
C ALA A 39 10.33 7.22 15.89
N ASP A 40 10.61 6.74 17.10
CA ASP A 40 10.67 5.33 17.48
C ASP A 40 9.46 4.88 18.31
N ALA A 41 8.38 5.67 18.33
CA ALA A 41 7.14 5.31 19.01
C ALA A 41 6.65 3.93 18.55
N ALA A 42 6.48 3.02 19.52
CA ALA A 42 6.03 1.66 19.23
C ALA A 42 4.65 1.65 18.58
N SER A 43 4.49 0.84 17.53
CA SER A 43 3.22 0.64 16.83
C SER A 43 2.88 -0.85 16.82
N LEU A 44 1.61 -1.20 17.09
CA LEU A 44 1.14 -2.60 16.98
C LEU A 44 1.32 -3.11 15.54
N MET A 45 1.04 -2.25 14.57
CA MET A 45 1.27 -2.46 13.15
C MET A 45 1.91 -1.20 12.60
N ALA A 46 3.00 -1.31 11.84
CA ALA A 46 3.61 -0.16 11.19
C ALA A 46 2.64 0.48 10.18
N PRO A 47 2.20 1.74 10.40
CA PRO A 47 1.16 2.37 9.57
C PRO A 47 1.51 2.44 8.08
N ARG A 48 2.81 2.59 7.77
CA ARG A 48 3.29 2.71 6.39
C ARG A 48 3.22 1.41 5.60
N LEU A 49 3.17 0.25 6.25
CA LEU A 49 3.02 -1.03 5.56
C LEU A 49 1.59 -1.20 5.04
N ILE A 50 0.58 -0.92 5.86
CA ILE A 50 -0.81 -0.95 5.38
C ILE A 50 -1.10 0.19 4.38
N GLU A 51 -0.47 1.36 4.58
CA GLU A 51 -0.59 2.47 3.65
C GLU A 51 -0.11 2.09 2.24
N LEU A 52 0.96 1.28 2.14
CA LEU A 52 1.46 0.79 0.86
C LEU A 52 0.37 0.03 0.09
N CYS A 53 -0.47 -0.75 0.79
CA CYS A 53 -1.61 -1.43 0.19
C CYS A 53 -2.71 -0.46 -0.27
N PHE A 54 -3.08 0.51 0.59
CA PHE A 54 -4.12 1.50 0.26
C PHE A 54 -3.71 2.37 -0.93
N GLN A 55 -2.48 2.87 -0.92
CA GLN A 55 -1.95 3.66 -2.01
C GLN A 55 -1.76 2.85 -3.28
N ALA A 56 -1.40 1.56 -3.20
CA ALA A 56 -1.35 0.71 -4.37
C ALA A 56 -2.73 0.56 -5.04
N ALA A 57 -3.79 0.41 -4.25
CA ALA A 57 -5.18 0.38 -4.74
C ALA A 57 -5.58 1.72 -5.36
N ALA A 58 -5.34 2.84 -4.67
CA ALA A 58 -5.68 4.16 -5.19
C ALA A 58 -4.89 4.51 -6.47
N LEU A 59 -3.61 4.16 -6.54
CA LEU A 59 -2.80 4.33 -7.74
C LEU A 59 -3.28 3.43 -8.88
N TRP A 60 -3.66 2.18 -8.59
CA TRP A 60 -4.30 1.31 -9.58
C TRP A 60 -5.59 1.94 -10.12
N THR A 61 -6.45 2.50 -9.25
CA THR A 61 -7.70 3.14 -9.67
C THR A 61 -7.43 4.36 -10.55
N GLN A 62 -6.43 5.17 -10.21
CA GLN A 62 -6.04 6.31 -11.04
C GLN A 62 -5.57 5.87 -12.43
N GLU A 63 -4.65 4.89 -12.50
CA GLU A 63 -4.03 4.49 -13.76
C GLU A 63 -4.94 3.62 -14.64
N VAL A 64 -5.79 2.78 -14.05
CA VAL A 64 -6.66 1.85 -14.78
C VAL A 64 -8.06 2.41 -15.00
N LYS A 65 -8.59 3.20 -14.06
CA LYS A 65 -9.95 3.76 -14.13
C LYS A 65 -10.00 5.25 -14.43
N THR A 66 -8.87 5.96 -14.43
CA THR A 66 -8.86 7.43 -14.56
C THR A 66 -9.78 8.09 -13.52
N ALA A 67 -9.75 7.55 -12.29
CA ALA A 67 -10.63 7.96 -11.19
C ALA A 67 -9.86 8.01 -9.87
N MET A 68 -10.39 8.75 -8.90
CA MET A 68 -9.90 8.71 -7.52
C MET A 68 -10.56 7.54 -6.78
N GLY A 69 -9.77 6.70 -6.11
CA GLY A 69 -10.27 5.66 -5.23
C GLY A 69 -10.20 6.10 -3.76
N PHE A 70 -11.33 6.14 -3.07
CA PHE A 70 -11.40 6.46 -1.64
C PHE A 70 -11.68 5.22 -0.78
N PRO A 71 -11.08 5.10 0.41
CA PRO A 71 -11.38 4.00 1.33
C PRO A 71 -12.87 3.96 1.69
N LEU A 72 -13.51 2.81 1.53
CA LEU A 72 -14.89 2.56 1.96
C LEU A 72 -14.96 1.61 3.15
N GLY A 73 -14.10 0.61 3.20
CA GLY A 73 -14.03 -0.33 4.32
C GLY A 73 -12.96 -1.39 4.13
N ILE A 74 -12.68 -2.11 5.21
CA ILE A 74 -11.69 -3.19 5.22
C ILE A 74 -12.38 -4.46 5.72
N GLY A 75 -12.13 -5.60 5.08
CA GLY A 75 -12.57 -6.90 5.56
C GLY A 75 -11.74 -7.35 6.75
N SER A 76 -10.43 -7.54 6.53
CA SER A 76 -9.47 -7.82 7.61
C SER A 76 -8.07 -7.34 7.27
N VAL A 77 -7.26 -7.15 8.32
CA VAL A 77 -5.83 -6.88 8.22
C VAL A 77 -5.12 -7.79 9.21
N THR A 78 -4.08 -8.49 8.74
CA THR A 78 -3.15 -9.20 9.61
C THR A 78 -1.76 -8.61 9.45
N ALA A 79 -1.19 -8.13 10.55
CA ALA A 79 0.19 -7.68 10.61
C ALA A 79 1.05 -8.81 11.17
N TYR A 80 2.03 -9.26 10.39
CA TYR A 80 2.92 -10.35 10.77
C TYR A 80 4.27 -9.86 11.27
N ARG A 81 4.78 -8.76 10.69
CA ARG A 81 6.16 -8.27 10.87
C ARG A 81 6.22 -6.75 10.83
N GLN A 82 7.25 -6.18 11.46
CA GLN A 82 7.62 -4.78 11.40
C GLN A 82 8.63 -4.53 10.25
N PRO A 83 8.73 -3.29 9.71
CA PRO A 83 9.66 -2.98 8.63
C PRO A 83 11.13 -3.30 8.94
N THR A 84 11.54 -3.20 10.21
CA THR A 84 12.90 -3.52 10.67
C THR A 84 13.26 -4.99 10.47
N GLU A 85 12.28 -5.89 10.46
CA GLU A 85 12.49 -7.32 10.24
C GLU A 85 12.83 -7.66 8.78
N ALA A 86 12.67 -6.71 7.84
CA ALA A 86 13.12 -6.88 6.46
C ALA A 86 14.65 -6.90 6.33
N ALA A 87 15.39 -6.49 7.36
CA ALA A 87 16.86 -6.55 7.39
C ALA A 87 17.55 -5.94 6.13
N GLY A 88 16.95 -4.90 5.55
CA GLY A 88 17.44 -4.22 4.35
C GLY A 88 16.86 -4.72 3.02
N SER A 89 16.14 -5.84 3.00
CA SER A 89 15.40 -6.31 1.83
C SER A 89 14.34 -5.31 1.40
N ARG A 90 14.06 -5.29 0.08
CA ARG A 90 13.02 -4.44 -0.50
C ARG A 90 11.63 -4.99 -0.17
N LEU A 91 10.70 -4.09 0.14
CA LEU A 91 9.30 -4.43 0.37
C LEU A 91 8.43 -4.06 -0.83
N TYR A 92 7.49 -4.94 -1.16
CA TYR A 92 6.58 -4.81 -2.28
C TYR A 92 5.13 -5.01 -1.82
N ALA A 93 4.21 -4.15 -2.22
CA ALA A 93 2.79 -4.49 -2.20
C ALA A 93 2.42 -5.25 -3.46
N LEU A 94 1.83 -6.43 -3.30
CA LEU A 94 1.19 -7.23 -4.33
C LEU A 94 -0.31 -7.08 -4.17
N LEU A 95 -0.97 -6.46 -5.15
CA LEU A 95 -2.39 -6.13 -5.13
C LEU A 95 -3.13 -6.95 -6.17
N GLN A 96 -4.33 -7.42 -5.84
CA GLN A 96 -5.26 -8.07 -6.76
C GLN A 96 -6.68 -7.53 -6.59
N THR A 97 -7.43 -7.48 -7.69
CA THR A 97 -8.87 -7.22 -7.70
C THR A 97 -9.57 -8.12 -8.72
N ALA A 98 -10.72 -8.67 -8.34
CA ALA A 98 -11.53 -9.55 -9.18
C ALA A 98 -12.83 -8.88 -9.68
N ASP A 99 -13.16 -7.70 -9.13
CA ASP A 99 -14.42 -6.98 -9.29
C ASP A 99 -14.17 -5.56 -9.81
N ASP A 100 -13.26 -5.45 -10.76
CA ASP A 100 -13.00 -4.21 -11.51
C ASP A 100 -12.56 -3.02 -10.63
N GLY A 101 -11.99 -3.31 -9.46
CA GLY A 101 -11.49 -2.32 -8.51
C GLY A 101 -12.49 -1.88 -7.44
N GLU A 102 -13.62 -2.57 -7.27
CA GLU A 102 -14.51 -2.33 -6.13
C GLU A 102 -13.89 -2.87 -4.83
N THR A 103 -13.22 -4.03 -4.90
CA THR A 103 -12.56 -4.70 -3.79
C THR A 103 -11.14 -5.13 -4.16
N PHE A 104 -10.24 -5.00 -3.19
CA PHE A 104 -8.85 -5.40 -3.31
C PHE A 104 -8.41 -6.32 -2.18
N ASP A 105 -7.59 -7.29 -2.55
CA ASP A 105 -6.72 -8.00 -1.63
C ASP A 105 -5.28 -7.55 -1.88
N ALA A 106 -4.49 -7.38 -0.82
CA ALA A 106 -3.11 -6.97 -0.92
C ALA A 106 -2.20 -7.65 0.10
N GLN A 107 -0.97 -7.91 -0.29
CA GLN A 107 0.09 -8.34 0.62
C GLN A 107 1.29 -7.43 0.51
N VAL A 108 1.92 -7.11 1.65
CA VAL A 108 3.28 -6.57 1.65
C VAL A 108 4.25 -7.71 1.87
N VAL A 109 5.20 -7.90 0.95
CA VAL A 109 6.19 -8.98 1.00
C VAL A 109 7.60 -8.45 0.81
N ASP A 110 8.60 -9.19 1.30
CA ASP A 110 9.99 -8.98 0.89
C ASP A 110 10.35 -9.78 -0.38
N GLU A 111 11.61 -9.67 -0.81
CA GLU A 111 12.15 -10.38 -1.98
C GLU A 111 12.13 -11.91 -1.86
N ALA A 112 12.04 -12.45 -0.64
CA ALA A 112 11.93 -13.88 -0.37
C ALA A 112 10.46 -14.35 -0.26
N GLY A 113 9.50 -13.43 -0.33
CA GLY A 113 8.07 -13.72 -0.21
C GLY A 113 7.58 -13.80 1.24
N ASN A 114 8.37 -13.39 2.23
CA ASN A 114 7.88 -13.31 3.61
C ASN A 114 6.83 -12.21 3.71
N VAL A 115 5.66 -12.53 4.26
CA VAL A 115 4.54 -11.60 4.36
C VAL A 115 4.68 -10.70 5.58
N PHE A 116 4.57 -9.38 5.40
CA PHE A 116 4.59 -8.38 6.46
C PHE A 116 3.18 -7.95 6.85
N VAL A 117 2.33 -7.75 5.86
CA VAL A 117 0.90 -7.41 6.02
C VAL A 117 0.10 -8.22 5.01
N ASP A 118 -1.05 -8.75 5.43
CA ASP A 118 -2.09 -9.31 4.57
C ASP A 118 -3.39 -8.51 4.78
N LEU A 119 -3.86 -7.87 3.72
CA LEU A 119 -5.07 -7.05 3.66
C LEU A 119 -6.09 -7.78 2.80
N LYS A 120 -7.27 -8.02 3.38
CA LYS A 120 -8.38 -8.72 2.70
C LYS A 120 -9.62 -7.86 2.61
N GLY A 121 -10.27 -7.89 1.46
CA GLY A 121 -11.56 -7.23 1.25
C GLY A 121 -11.50 -5.71 1.44
N TYR A 122 -10.42 -5.07 1.00
CA TYR A 122 -10.31 -3.61 1.01
C TYR A 122 -11.22 -3.02 -0.06
N ARG A 123 -12.29 -2.36 0.37
CA ARG A 123 -13.30 -1.79 -0.51
C ARG A 123 -13.00 -0.33 -0.76
N THR A 124 -13.16 0.10 -2.01
CA THR A 124 -13.02 1.50 -2.39
C THR A 124 -14.29 2.02 -3.05
N ILE A 125 -14.43 3.34 -3.06
CA ILE A 125 -15.43 4.03 -3.88
C ILE A 125 -14.72 4.96 -4.86
N SER A 126 -15.02 4.79 -6.14
CA SER A 126 -14.46 5.61 -7.21
C SER A 126 -15.21 6.93 -7.36
N ARG A 127 -14.47 8.03 -7.56
CA ARG A 127 -15.00 9.35 -7.91
C ARG A 127 -14.29 9.87 -9.17
N PRO A 128 -14.99 10.59 -10.06
CA PRO A 128 -14.34 11.28 -11.18
C PRO A 128 -13.21 12.19 -10.69
N MET A 129 -12.12 12.27 -11.47
CA MET A 129 -11.02 13.21 -11.22
C MET A 129 -11.42 14.66 -11.50
#